data_AF-A0A5M8QQ17-F1
#
_entry.id   AF-A0A5M8QQ17-F1
#
_cell.length_a   1.000
_cell.length_b   1.000
_cell.length_c   1.000
_cell.angle_alpha   90.00
_cell.angle_beta   90.00
_cell.angle_gamma   90.00
#
_symmetry.space_group_name_H-M   'P 1'
#
loop_
_entity.id
_entity.type
_entity.pdbx_description
1 polymer ?
#
loop_
_entity_poly.entity_id
_entity_poly.type
_entity_poly.pdbx_seq_one_letter_code
_entity_poly.pdbx_strand_id
1 'polypeptide(L)'
;MPLVQTTSPARTRSRSWRAIFSGYLALALTYHAAEYAMRFHQHIPLFLGLMLAVIPVGYMVGRLQGFQGLSVWGLQFNRKYALLLATGLALGLLVNGLAFALRLWLGIEVVTFVPDFPNLVSQTLLFAVGTFLPSLAEDIVTRGYLFGHLQGRLSKWGFVLVSSTLYVLNHLYSFDNGFPALAYLFAVGIMLAIPLLYTRNLWYTVGAHGPAILYIAWGRMCLPWKRGLLPSLAFGY
;
A
#
# COMPACT_ATOMS: atom_id res chain seq x y z
N MET A 1 -46.19 -24.66 -11.18
CA MET A 1 -44.81 -24.12 -11.20
C MET A 1 -44.87 -22.65 -10.82
N PRO A 2 -44.31 -22.22 -9.67
CA PRO A 2 -44.25 -20.81 -9.32
C PRO A 2 -43.08 -20.11 -10.03
N LEU A 3 -43.36 -18.95 -10.60
CA LEU A 3 -42.42 -18.06 -11.29
C LEU A 3 -41.33 -17.59 -10.33
N VAL A 4 -40.08 -17.96 -10.61
CA VAL A 4 -38.89 -17.41 -9.95
C VAL A 4 -38.79 -15.94 -10.31
N GLN A 5 -39.03 -15.07 -9.32
CA GLN A 5 -38.74 -13.64 -9.42
C GLN A 5 -37.23 -13.48 -9.61
N THR A 6 -36.82 -13.07 -10.81
CA THR A 6 -35.45 -12.67 -11.10
C THR A 6 -35.19 -11.34 -10.39
N THR A 7 -34.39 -11.38 -9.33
CA THR A 7 -33.87 -10.16 -8.71
C THR A 7 -33.01 -9.43 -9.73
N SER A 8 -33.46 -8.23 -10.11
CA SER A 8 -32.73 -7.36 -11.03
C SER A 8 -31.31 -7.10 -10.50
N PRO A 9 -30.25 -7.18 -11.34
CA PRO A 9 -28.91 -6.85 -10.88
C PRO A 9 -28.88 -5.38 -10.44
N ALA A 10 -28.37 -5.14 -9.23
CA ALA A 10 -28.22 -3.81 -8.65
C ALA A 10 -27.53 -2.87 -9.67
N ARG A 11 -28.32 -1.99 -10.27
CA ARG A 11 -27.88 -1.00 -11.25
C ARG A 11 -26.84 -0.12 -10.57
N THR A 12 -25.56 -0.28 -10.91
CA THR A 12 -24.49 0.62 -10.46
C THR A 12 -24.79 2.00 -11.01
N ARG A 13 -25.39 2.89 -10.20
CA ARG A 13 -25.60 4.29 -10.57
C ARG A 13 -24.24 4.88 -10.93
N SER A 14 -24.04 5.27 -12.20
CA SER A 14 -22.85 6.01 -12.58
C SER A 14 -22.83 7.32 -11.79
N ARG A 15 -21.90 7.44 -10.84
CA ARG A 15 -21.74 8.65 -10.05
C ARG A 15 -21.06 9.73 -10.88
N SER A 16 -21.40 10.98 -10.61
CA SER A 16 -20.77 12.14 -11.24
C SER A 16 -19.28 12.15 -10.91
N TRP A 17 -18.45 12.58 -11.86
CA TRP A 17 -17.02 12.73 -11.64
C TRP A 17 -16.69 13.65 -10.46
N ARG A 18 -17.54 14.64 -10.18
CA ARG A 18 -17.42 15.51 -9.00
C ARG A 18 -17.46 14.70 -7.69
N ALA A 19 -18.42 13.80 -7.54
CA ALA A 19 -18.53 12.99 -6.32
C ALA A 19 -17.35 12.03 -6.14
N ILE A 20 -16.84 11.46 -7.24
CA ILE A 20 -15.65 10.59 -7.24
C ILE A 20 -14.42 11.41 -6.86
N PHE A 21 -14.23 12.58 -7.47
CA PHE A 21 -13.09 13.44 -7.17
C PHE A 21 -13.11 13.94 -5.72
N SER A 22 -14.25 14.40 -5.21
CA SER A 22 -14.37 14.86 -3.82
C SER A 22 -14.10 13.73 -2.81
N GLY A 23 -14.55 12.51 -3.10
CA GLY A 23 -14.28 11.35 -2.25
C GLY A 23 -12.80 10.96 -2.24
N TYR A 24 -12.14 10.99 -3.41
CA TYR A 24 -10.70 10.78 -3.50
C TYR A 24 -9.93 11.86 -2.73
N LEU A 25 -10.31 13.13 -2.89
CA LEU A 25 -9.67 14.25 -2.22
C LEU A 25 -9.74 14.13 -0.69
N ALA A 26 -10.88 13.69 -0.14
CA ALA A 26 -11.01 13.47 1.30
C ALA A 26 -10.01 12.41 1.82
N LEU A 27 -9.77 11.35 1.05
CA LEU A 27 -8.80 10.31 1.41
C LEU A 27 -7.36 10.80 1.24
N ALA A 28 -7.06 11.41 0.10
CA ALA A 28 -5.73 11.93 -0.21
C ALA A 28 -5.29 12.99 0.81
N LEU A 29 -6.18 13.91 1.20
CA LEU A 29 -5.87 14.93 2.20
C LEU A 29 -5.62 14.30 3.59
N THR A 30 -6.42 13.32 3.99
CA THR A 30 -6.21 12.61 5.26
C THR A 30 -4.85 11.91 5.28
N TYR A 31 -4.52 11.21 4.20
CA TYR A 31 -3.25 10.51 4.04
C TYR A 31 -2.06 11.48 4.01
N HIS A 32 -2.11 12.53 3.19
CA HIS A 32 -1.01 13.49 3.08
C HIS A 32 -0.84 14.35 4.34
N ALA A 33 -1.90 14.60 5.10
CA ALA A 33 -1.79 15.22 6.41
C ALA A 33 -1.01 14.33 7.40
N ALA A 34 -1.20 13.00 7.34
CA ALA A 34 -0.39 12.06 8.09
C ALA A 34 1.09 12.15 7.69
N GLU A 35 1.37 12.02 6.40
CA GLU A 35 2.73 12.11 5.85
C GLU A 35 3.41 13.45 6.21
N TYR A 36 2.67 14.56 6.17
CA TYR A 36 3.16 15.87 6.57
C TYR A 36 3.53 15.92 8.05
N ALA A 37 2.67 15.38 8.93
CA ALA A 37 2.94 15.31 10.37
C ALA A 37 4.21 14.51 10.70
N MET A 38 4.47 13.43 9.97
CA MET A 38 5.69 12.65 10.16
C MET A 38 6.92 13.36 9.59
N ARG A 39 6.87 13.83 8.33
CA ARG A 39 8.07 14.35 7.65
C ARG A 39 8.54 15.70 8.16
N PHE A 40 7.63 16.59 8.53
CA PHE A 40 7.98 17.97 8.92
C PHE A 40 7.93 18.20 10.42
N HIS A 41 7.17 17.38 11.16
CA HIS A 41 6.97 17.55 12.60
C HIS A 41 7.40 16.33 13.42
N GLN A 42 7.76 15.21 12.79
CA GLN A 42 8.13 13.94 13.45
C GLN A 42 7.12 13.49 14.52
N HIS A 43 5.84 13.85 14.33
CA HIS A 43 4.81 13.67 15.35
C HIS A 43 4.09 12.31 15.19
N ILE A 44 4.75 11.25 15.66
CA ILE A 44 4.32 9.85 15.50
C ILE A 44 2.85 9.59 15.87
N PRO A 45 2.31 10.08 17.02
CA PRO A 45 0.91 9.82 17.36
C PRO A 45 -0.08 10.41 16.35
N LEU A 46 0.24 11.57 15.78
CA LEU A 46 -0.62 12.25 14.80
C LEU A 46 -0.54 11.54 13.45
N PHE A 47 0.67 11.13 13.04
CA PHE A 47 0.89 10.30 11.86
C PHE A 47 0.07 9.01 11.92
N LEU A 48 0.23 8.21 12.98
CA LEU A 48 -0.49 6.94 13.13
C LEU A 48 -2.00 7.15 13.26
N GLY A 49 -2.42 8.19 13.98
CA GLY A 49 -3.83 8.56 14.13
C GLY A 49 -4.48 8.90 12.80
N LEU A 50 -3.82 9.69 11.94
CA LEU A 50 -4.31 10.06 10.62
C LEU A 50 -4.26 8.90 9.62
N MET A 51 -3.22 8.05 9.66
CA MET A 51 -3.17 6.82 8.87
C MET A 51 -4.34 5.89 9.22
N LEU A 52 -4.63 5.73 10.51
CA LEU A 52 -5.80 4.99 10.98
C LEU A 52 -7.09 5.66 10.52
N ALA A 53 -7.16 6.99 10.52
CA ALA A 53 -8.35 7.77 10.11
C ALA A 53 -8.71 7.61 8.62
N VAL A 54 -7.78 7.21 7.76
CA VAL A 54 -8.09 6.89 6.34
C VAL A 54 -9.17 5.80 6.24
N ILE A 55 -9.20 4.84 7.17
CA ILE A 55 -10.18 3.75 7.18
C ILE A 55 -11.62 4.26 7.44
N PRO A 56 -11.94 4.95 8.56
CA PRO A 56 -13.28 5.49 8.78
C PRO A 56 -13.66 6.58 7.77
N VAL A 57 -12.73 7.45 7.34
CA VAL A 57 -13.01 8.41 6.24
C VAL A 57 -13.39 7.67 4.97
N GLY A 58 -12.65 6.61 4.64
CA GLY A 58 -12.95 5.73 3.51
C GLY A 58 -14.31 5.07 3.60
N TYR A 59 -14.63 4.52 4.77
CA TYR A 59 -15.93 3.94 5.02
C TYR A 59 -17.06 4.96 4.81
N MET A 60 -16.93 6.16 5.38
CA MET A 60 -17.90 7.25 5.23
C MET A 60 -18.03 7.68 3.77
N VAL A 61 -16.93 7.90 3.06
CA VAL A 61 -16.94 8.23 1.62
C VAL A 61 -17.66 7.15 0.82
N GLY A 62 -17.33 5.87 1.05
CA GLY A 62 -18.00 4.74 0.39
C GLY A 62 -19.51 4.76 0.64
N ARG A 63 -19.95 4.99 1.88
CA ARG A 63 -21.38 5.08 2.25
C ARG A 63 -22.08 6.29 1.62
N LEU A 64 -21.47 7.47 1.65
CA LEU A 64 -21.99 8.69 1.02
C LEU A 64 -22.10 8.55 -0.50
N GLN A 65 -21.22 7.76 -1.11
CA GLN A 65 -21.28 7.41 -2.53
C GLN A 65 -22.28 6.27 -2.84
N GLY A 66 -22.94 5.73 -1.82
CA GLY A 66 -23.99 4.71 -1.93
C GLY A 66 -23.47 3.27 -2.02
N PHE A 67 -22.21 3.03 -1.68
CA PHE A 67 -21.66 1.69 -1.55
C PHE A 67 -21.83 1.14 -0.13
N GLN A 68 -21.63 -0.17 0.03
CA GLN A 68 -21.63 -0.82 1.34
C GLN A 68 -20.27 -0.67 2.04
N GLY A 69 -19.82 0.58 2.22
CA GLY A 69 -18.55 0.93 2.86
C GLY A 69 -17.32 0.54 2.02
N LEU A 70 -16.27 0.02 2.68
CA LEU A 70 -14.97 -0.32 2.08
C LEU A 70 -14.99 -1.58 1.19
N SER A 71 -16.08 -2.35 1.23
CA SER A 71 -16.23 -3.61 0.48
C SER A 71 -16.06 -3.44 -1.03
N VAL A 72 -16.44 -2.27 -1.58
CA VAL A 72 -16.31 -1.95 -3.01
C VAL A 72 -14.86 -1.67 -3.43
N TRP A 73 -13.99 -1.37 -2.47
CA TRP A 73 -12.56 -1.12 -2.69
C TRP A 73 -11.71 -2.37 -2.49
N GLY A 74 -12.34 -3.55 -2.42
CA GLY A 74 -11.66 -4.83 -2.20
C GLY A 74 -11.34 -5.12 -0.73
N LEU A 75 -11.81 -4.30 0.22
CA LEU A 75 -11.64 -4.50 1.66
C LEU A 75 -12.89 -5.16 2.25
N GLN A 76 -12.92 -6.49 2.17
CA GLN A 76 -13.94 -7.32 2.80
C GLN A 76 -13.29 -8.18 3.88
N PHE A 77 -14.02 -8.50 4.95
CA PHE A 77 -13.51 -9.32 6.05
C PHE A 77 -14.14 -10.72 5.98
N ASN A 78 -13.31 -11.73 5.70
CA ASN A 78 -13.67 -13.16 5.68
C ASN A 78 -12.40 -13.98 5.90
N ARG A 79 -12.51 -15.20 6.46
CA ARG A 79 -11.40 -16.17 6.58
C ARG A 79 -10.63 -16.36 5.28
N LYS A 80 -11.31 -16.42 4.13
CA LYS A 80 -10.66 -16.50 2.81
C LYS A 80 -9.74 -15.31 2.52
N TYR A 81 -10.07 -14.13 3.02
CA TYR A 81 -9.31 -12.90 2.79
C TYR A 81 -8.17 -12.73 3.80
N ALA A 82 -8.32 -13.27 5.02
CA ALA A 82 -7.18 -13.44 5.93
C ALA A 82 -6.10 -14.35 5.33
N LEU A 83 -6.51 -15.40 4.60
CA LEU A 83 -5.57 -16.23 3.84
C LEU A 83 -4.89 -15.43 2.71
N LEU A 84 -5.62 -14.55 2.01
CA LEU A 84 -5.01 -13.65 1.02
C LEU A 84 -4.00 -12.68 1.63
N LEU A 85 -4.29 -12.14 2.82
CA LEU A 85 -3.33 -11.33 3.56
C LEU A 85 -2.08 -12.14 3.89
N ALA A 86 -2.24 -13.35 4.42
CA ALA A 86 -1.13 -14.23 4.78
C ALA A 86 -0.29 -14.65 3.55
N THR A 87 -0.92 -14.97 2.42
CA THR A 87 -0.19 -15.31 1.19
C THR A 87 0.51 -14.11 0.59
N GLY A 88 -0.11 -12.92 0.64
CA GLY A 88 0.54 -11.66 0.29
C GLY A 88 1.76 -11.39 1.15
N LEU A 89 1.64 -11.54 2.48
CA LEU A 89 2.75 -11.40 3.43
C LEU A 89 3.89 -12.38 3.13
N ALA A 90 3.57 -13.66 2.91
CA ALA A 90 4.56 -14.67 2.56
C ALA A 90 5.29 -14.34 1.25
N LEU A 91 4.56 -13.90 0.21
CA LEU A 91 5.17 -13.49 -1.04
C LEU A 91 6.04 -12.23 -0.87
N GLY A 92 5.56 -11.23 -0.15
CA GLY A 92 6.32 -10.02 0.14
C GLY A 92 7.64 -10.35 0.86
N LEU A 93 7.60 -11.19 1.89
CA LEU A 93 8.79 -11.66 2.58
C LEU A 93 9.73 -12.43 1.64
N LEU A 94 9.19 -13.31 0.79
CA LEU A 94 9.98 -14.09 -0.16
C LEU A 94 10.70 -13.19 -1.17
N VAL A 95 9.98 -12.29 -1.83
CA VAL A 95 10.55 -11.40 -2.86
C VAL A 95 11.62 -10.49 -2.26
N ASN A 96 11.35 -9.87 -1.10
CA ASN A 96 12.31 -8.98 -0.44
C ASN A 96 13.50 -9.74 0.13
N GLY A 97 13.28 -10.93 0.70
CA GLY A 97 14.34 -11.81 1.17
C GLY A 97 15.26 -12.30 0.05
N LEU A 98 14.70 -12.66 -1.12
CA LEU A 98 15.49 -13.01 -2.30
C LEU A 98 16.29 -11.83 -2.82
N ALA A 99 15.68 -10.63 -2.91
CA ALA A 99 16.37 -9.43 -3.34
C ALA A 99 17.57 -9.10 -2.42
N PHE A 100 17.42 -9.30 -1.11
CA PHE A 100 18.52 -9.14 -0.18
C PHE A 100 19.59 -10.22 -0.29
N ALA A 101 19.20 -11.49 -0.37
CA ALA A 101 20.14 -12.59 -0.54
C ALA A 101 21.00 -12.35 -1.80
N LEU A 102 20.40 -11.83 -2.87
CA LEU A 102 21.10 -11.43 -4.07
C LEU A 102 22.08 -10.26 -3.82
N ARG A 103 21.67 -9.23 -3.07
CA ARG A 103 22.57 -8.11 -2.70
C ARG A 103 23.75 -8.56 -1.84
N LEU A 104 23.54 -9.50 -0.91
CA LEU A 104 24.62 -10.14 -0.15
C LEU A 104 25.56 -10.93 -1.06
N TRP A 105 24.99 -11.75 -1.96
CA TRP A 105 25.77 -12.58 -2.89
C TRP A 105 26.62 -11.74 -3.86
N LEU A 106 26.09 -10.61 -4.32
CA LEU A 106 26.80 -9.65 -5.15
C LEU A 106 27.80 -8.78 -4.38
N GLY A 107 27.88 -8.91 -3.05
CA GLY A 107 28.77 -8.10 -2.20
C GLY A 107 28.38 -6.62 -2.13
N ILE A 108 27.13 -6.27 -2.47
CA ILE A 108 26.59 -4.91 -2.37
C ILE A 108 26.30 -4.57 -0.91
N GLU A 109 25.81 -5.55 -0.14
CA GLU A 109 25.49 -5.45 1.28
C GLU A 109 26.36 -6.42 2.10
N VAL A 110 26.73 -6.03 3.32
CA VAL A 110 27.52 -6.86 4.25
C VAL A 110 26.87 -6.83 5.62
N VAL A 111 26.48 -8.00 6.15
CA VAL A 111 25.92 -8.15 7.49
C VAL A 111 27.00 -7.88 8.54
N THR A 112 26.81 -6.84 9.35
CA THR A 112 27.75 -6.47 10.42
C THR A 112 27.23 -6.73 11.81
N PHE A 113 25.91 -6.84 11.96
CA PHE A 113 25.28 -7.06 13.24
C PHE A 113 24.04 -7.93 13.06
N VAL A 114 23.84 -8.87 13.98
CA VAL A 114 22.62 -9.67 14.07
C VAL A 114 22.14 -9.57 15.52
N PRO A 115 20.95 -8.98 15.78
CA PRO A 115 20.43 -8.89 17.14
C PRO A 115 20.07 -10.28 17.69
N ASP A 116 20.02 -10.39 19.01
CA ASP A 116 19.53 -11.61 19.66
C ASP A 116 18.04 -11.85 19.36
N PHE A 117 17.58 -13.08 19.56
CA PHE A 117 16.22 -13.49 19.17
C PHE A 117 15.10 -12.64 19.83
N PRO A 118 15.18 -12.28 21.13
CA PRO A 118 14.17 -11.41 21.73
C PRO A 118 14.12 -10.00 21.12
N ASN A 119 15.28 -9.38 20.85
CA ASN A 119 15.32 -8.07 20.19
C ASN A 119 14.84 -8.18 18.74
N LEU A 120 15.16 -9.28 18.06
CA LEU A 120 14.68 -9.60 16.72
C LEU A 120 13.15 -9.54 16.64
N VAL A 121 12.49 -10.25 17.55
CA VAL A 121 11.02 -10.36 17.59
C VAL A 121 10.39 -9.03 17.92
N SER A 122 10.87 -8.36 18.98
CA SER A 122 10.30 -7.08 19.42
C SER A 122 10.43 -5.98 18.36
N GLN A 123 11.60 -5.83 17.74
CA GLN A 123 11.80 -4.87 16.65
C GLN A 123 10.96 -5.20 15.42
N THR A 124 10.89 -6.48 15.05
CA THR A 124 10.05 -6.93 13.93
C THR A 124 8.59 -6.60 14.14
N LEU A 125 8.05 -6.82 15.34
CA LEU A 125 6.66 -6.49 15.67
C LEU A 125 6.41 -4.99 15.65
N LEU A 126 7.34 -4.19 16.20
CA LEU A 126 7.24 -2.73 16.17
C LEU A 126 7.21 -2.19 14.73
N PHE A 127 8.11 -2.67 13.86
CA PHE A 127 8.10 -2.30 12.45
C PHE A 127 6.87 -2.82 11.72
N ALA A 128 6.43 -4.05 11.99
CA ALA A 128 5.22 -4.58 11.37
C ALA A 128 4.01 -3.66 11.65
N VAL A 129 3.84 -3.20 12.89
CA VAL A 129 2.79 -2.25 13.25
C VAL A 129 3.00 -0.88 12.59
N GLY A 130 4.23 -0.34 12.68
CA GLY A 130 4.58 0.97 12.15
C GLY A 130 4.47 1.08 10.63
N THR A 131 4.54 -0.05 9.91
CA THR A 131 4.52 -0.11 8.45
C THR A 131 3.20 -0.61 7.89
N PHE A 132 2.45 -1.42 8.63
CA PHE A 132 1.17 -1.95 8.20
C PHE A 132 0.11 -0.85 8.00
N LEU A 133 -0.06 0.05 8.96
CA LEU A 133 -1.06 1.11 8.86
C LEU A 133 -0.79 2.07 7.69
N PRO A 134 0.44 2.59 7.50
CA PRO A 134 0.78 3.38 6.31
C PRO A 134 0.55 2.62 5.01
N SER A 135 0.97 1.36 4.94
CA SER A 135 0.78 0.52 3.74
C SER A 135 -0.71 0.36 3.41
N LEU A 136 -1.55 0.07 4.41
CA LEU A 136 -3.00 -0.07 4.22
C LEU A 136 -3.64 1.24 3.77
N ALA A 137 -3.26 2.37 4.39
CA ALA A 137 -3.78 3.68 4.04
C ALA A 137 -3.40 4.07 2.60
N GLU A 138 -2.13 3.87 2.23
CA GLU A 138 -1.65 4.10 0.87
C GLU A 138 -2.34 3.20 -0.16
N ASP A 139 -2.56 1.92 0.16
CA ASP A 139 -3.26 0.98 -0.71
C ASP A 139 -4.72 1.37 -0.92
N ILE A 140 -5.39 1.90 0.12
CA ILE A 140 -6.75 2.44 -0.03
C ILE A 140 -6.76 3.61 -1.02
N VAL A 141 -5.83 4.56 -0.87
CA VAL A 141 -5.77 5.78 -1.70
C VAL A 141 -5.36 5.46 -3.13
N THR A 142 -4.28 4.69 -3.33
CA THR A 142 -3.63 4.53 -4.63
C THR A 142 -4.32 3.52 -5.53
N ARG A 143 -5.05 2.55 -4.97
CA ARG A 143 -5.66 1.47 -5.77
C ARG A 143 -7.02 0.99 -5.30
N GLY A 144 -7.28 0.93 -3.99
CA GLY A 144 -8.59 0.51 -3.47
C GLY A 144 -9.72 1.41 -3.97
N TYR A 145 -9.56 2.72 -3.75
CA TYR A 145 -10.52 3.73 -4.20
C TYR A 145 -10.69 3.71 -5.72
N LEU A 146 -9.57 3.70 -6.45
CA LEU A 146 -9.59 3.63 -7.90
C LEU A 146 -10.32 2.38 -8.39
N PHE A 147 -10.11 1.23 -7.76
CA PHE A 147 -10.69 -0.03 -8.18
C PHE A 147 -12.22 0.01 -8.09
N GLY A 148 -12.76 0.63 -7.05
CA GLY A 148 -14.21 0.81 -6.91
C GLY A 148 -14.85 1.66 -8.01
N HIS A 149 -14.10 2.57 -8.64
CA HIS A 149 -14.64 3.56 -9.57
C HIS A 149 -14.20 3.40 -11.03
N LEU A 150 -13.00 2.86 -11.26
CA LEU A 150 -12.31 2.87 -12.56
C LEU A 150 -12.14 1.47 -13.17
N GLN A 151 -12.24 0.38 -12.42
CA GLN A 151 -11.98 -0.98 -12.94
C GLN A 151 -12.87 -1.37 -14.13
N GLY A 152 -14.09 -0.81 -14.21
CA GLY A 152 -15.04 -1.03 -15.32
C GLY A 152 -15.03 0.08 -16.37
N ARG A 153 -14.18 1.09 -16.21
CA ARG A 153 -14.05 2.26 -17.12
C ARG A 153 -12.72 2.28 -17.86
N LEU A 154 -11.71 1.59 -17.34
CA LEU A 154 -10.37 1.48 -17.92
C LEU A 154 -10.10 0.04 -18.34
N SER A 155 -9.19 -0.14 -19.30
CA SER A 155 -8.59 -1.45 -19.54
C SER A 155 -7.78 -1.90 -18.32
N LYS A 156 -7.49 -3.20 -18.21
CA LYS A 156 -6.66 -3.75 -17.11
C LYS A 156 -5.34 -3.00 -16.97
N TRP A 157 -4.63 -2.80 -18.08
CA TRP A 157 -3.36 -2.08 -18.10
C TRP A 157 -3.54 -0.58 -17.88
N GLY A 158 -4.62 0.03 -18.37
CA GLY A 158 -4.95 1.42 -18.06
C GLY A 158 -5.13 1.65 -16.55
N PHE A 159 -5.80 0.72 -15.86
CA PHE A 159 -5.90 0.76 -14.40
C PHE A 159 -4.53 0.65 -13.72
N VAL A 160 -3.71 -0.32 -14.12
CA VAL A 160 -2.35 -0.50 -13.57
C VAL A 160 -1.52 0.76 -13.74
N LEU A 161 -1.53 1.38 -14.91
CA LEU A 161 -0.78 2.60 -15.18
C LEU A 161 -1.25 3.77 -14.30
N VAL A 162 -2.56 3.99 -14.19
CA VAL A 162 -3.11 5.07 -13.35
C VAL A 162 -2.80 4.84 -11.87
N SER A 163 -3.02 3.62 -11.38
CA SER A 163 -2.71 3.24 -9.99
C SER A 163 -1.22 3.41 -9.67
N SER A 164 -0.33 2.96 -10.55
CA SER A 164 1.12 3.04 -10.35
C SER A 164 1.61 4.49 -10.43
N THR A 165 1.02 5.30 -11.31
CA THR A 165 1.32 6.73 -11.39
C THR A 165 0.88 7.45 -10.11
N LEU A 166 -0.32 7.17 -9.59
CA LEU A 166 -0.75 7.73 -8.31
C LEU A 166 0.15 7.29 -7.16
N TYR A 167 0.65 6.04 -7.17
CA TYR A 167 1.61 5.58 -6.17
C TYR A 167 2.91 6.40 -6.20
N VAL A 168 3.47 6.69 -7.39
CA VAL A 168 4.64 7.59 -7.52
C VAL A 168 4.30 9.00 -7.05
N LEU A 169 3.14 9.55 -7.44
CA LEU A 169 2.69 10.87 -7.00
C LEU A 169 2.39 10.93 -5.50
N ASN A 170 2.12 9.82 -4.84
CA ASN A 170 1.98 9.79 -3.39
C ASN A 170 3.31 10.09 -2.68
N HIS A 171 4.42 9.87 -3.40
CA HIS A 171 5.79 10.05 -2.96
C HIS A 171 6.40 11.36 -3.49
N LEU A 172 5.61 12.42 -3.68
CA LEU A 172 6.09 13.75 -4.12
C LEU A 172 7.29 14.25 -3.31
N TYR A 173 7.30 13.99 -2.00
CA TYR A 173 8.40 14.35 -1.09
C TYR A 173 9.70 13.57 -1.33
N SER A 174 9.68 12.55 -2.19
CA SER A 174 10.83 11.71 -2.54
C SER A 174 11.36 12.00 -3.94
N PHE A 175 10.88 13.05 -4.62
CA PHE A 175 11.30 13.38 -5.98
C PHE A 175 12.77 13.81 -6.07
N ASP A 176 13.33 14.29 -4.96
CA ASP A 176 14.75 14.66 -4.85
C ASP A 176 15.70 13.44 -4.95
N ASN A 177 15.18 12.21 -4.83
CA ASN A 177 15.96 10.98 -4.97
C ASN A 177 16.28 10.62 -6.43
N GLY A 178 15.77 11.41 -7.40
CA GLY A 178 16.07 11.27 -8.82
C GLY A 178 15.30 10.15 -9.53
N PHE A 179 15.52 10.06 -10.84
CA PHE A 179 14.77 9.17 -11.73
C PHE A 179 14.81 7.68 -11.34
N PRO A 180 15.93 7.09 -10.91
CA PRO A 180 15.94 5.67 -10.50
C PRO A 180 14.96 5.36 -9.37
N ALA A 181 14.78 6.29 -8.41
CA ALA A 181 13.82 6.14 -7.33
C ALA A 181 12.38 6.16 -7.83
N LEU A 182 12.06 7.08 -8.74
CA LEU A 182 10.73 7.17 -9.35
C LEU A 182 10.41 5.94 -10.20
N ALA A 183 11.39 5.43 -10.96
CA ALA A 183 11.25 4.21 -11.75
C ALA A 183 11.03 2.98 -10.86
N TYR A 184 11.77 2.88 -9.75
CA TYR A 184 11.57 1.84 -8.74
C TYR A 184 10.16 1.91 -8.12
N LEU A 185 9.73 3.09 -7.67
CA LEU A 185 8.39 3.31 -7.13
C LEU A 185 7.30 2.94 -8.14
N PHE A 186 7.48 3.30 -9.41
CA PHE A 186 6.54 2.95 -10.46
C PHE A 186 6.45 1.43 -10.66
N ALA A 187 7.59 0.73 -10.67
CA ALA A 187 7.64 -0.72 -10.77
C ALA A 187 6.96 -1.42 -9.57
N VAL A 188 7.18 -0.90 -8.35
CA VAL A 188 6.47 -1.35 -7.13
C VAL A 188 4.97 -1.10 -7.28
N GLY A 189 4.56 0.07 -7.77
CA GLY A 189 3.17 0.39 -8.07
C GLY A 189 2.51 -0.62 -9.01
N ILE A 190 3.22 -1.05 -10.07
CA ILE A 190 2.74 -2.08 -11.01
C ILE A 190 2.57 -3.41 -10.28
N MET A 191 3.61 -3.84 -9.56
CA MET A 191 3.63 -5.09 -8.81
C MET A 191 2.45 -5.18 -7.84
N LEU A 192 2.10 -4.06 -7.19
CA LEU A 192 1.02 -4.00 -6.22
C LEU A 192 -0.37 -3.83 -6.86
N ALA A 193 -0.49 -3.15 -8.00
CA ALA A 193 -1.78 -2.99 -8.69
C ALA A 193 -2.30 -4.30 -9.30
N ILE A 194 -1.40 -5.15 -9.80
CA ILE A 194 -1.73 -6.40 -10.49
C ILE A 194 -2.57 -7.35 -9.60
N PRO A 195 -2.14 -7.74 -8.39
CA PRO A 195 -2.90 -8.68 -7.57
C PRO A 195 -4.33 -8.26 -7.28
N LEU A 196 -4.58 -6.96 -7.08
CA LEU A 196 -5.92 -6.42 -6.88
C LEU A 196 -6.84 -6.72 -8.08
N LEU A 197 -6.34 -6.63 -9.31
CA LEU A 197 -7.13 -6.92 -10.51
C LEU A 197 -7.54 -8.38 -10.62
N TYR A 198 -6.69 -9.30 -10.19
CA TYR A 198 -6.93 -10.75 -10.28
C TYR A 198 -7.73 -11.28 -9.09
N THR A 199 -7.40 -10.83 -7.88
CA THR A 199 -8.05 -11.29 -6.64
C THR A 199 -9.32 -10.52 -6.31
N ARG A 200 -9.50 -9.32 -6.91
CA ARG A 200 -10.52 -8.33 -6.53
C ARG A 200 -10.52 -8.01 -5.04
N ASN A 201 -9.36 -8.15 -4.42
CA ASN A 201 -9.20 -8.06 -2.98
C ASN A 201 -7.93 -7.29 -2.63
N LEU A 202 -8.07 -6.32 -1.74
CA LEU A 202 -6.97 -5.45 -1.37
C LEU A 202 -6.02 -6.11 -0.36
N TRP A 203 -6.50 -7.07 0.45
CA TRP A 203 -5.70 -7.69 1.51
C TRP A 203 -4.46 -8.42 1.01
N TYR A 204 -4.53 -9.04 -0.17
CA TYR A 204 -3.34 -9.62 -0.79
C TYR A 204 -2.27 -8.56 -1.04
N THR A 205 -2.70 -7.43 -1.59
CA THR A 205 -1.79 -6.34 -1.93
C THR A 205 -1.20 -5.71 -0.68
N VAL A 206 -2.03 -5.44 0.33
CA VAL A 206 -1.60 -4.93 1.65
C VAL A 206 -0.58 -5.87 2.28
N GLY A 207 -0.85 -7.18 2.19
CA GLY A 207 0.08 -8.21 2.67
C GLY A 207 1.40 -8.21 1.91
N ALA A 208 1.40 -8.06 0.58
CA ALA A 208 2.64 -8.00 -0.19
C ALA A 208 3.43 -6.70 0.01
N HIS A 209 2.74 -5.60 0.33
CA HIS A 209 3.32 -4.27 0.47
C HIS A 209 4.09 -4.11 1.80
N GLY A 210 3.49 -4.47 2.94
CA GLY A 210 4.07 -4.25 4.27
C GLY A 210 5.46 -4.87 4.52
N PRO A 211 5.72 -6.13 4.13
CA PRO A 211 7.02 -6.79 4.34
C PRO A 211 8.18 -6.13 3.62
N ALA A 212 7.95 -5.41 2.52
CA ALA A 212 9.00 -4.66 1.83
C ALA A 212 9.59 -3.57 2.73
N ILE A 213 8.75 -2.97 3.57
CA ILE A 213 9.15 -1.89 4.47
C ILE A 213 9.85 -2.47 5.72
N LEU A 214 9.38 -3.62 6.22
CA LEU A 214 10.07 -4.37 7.29
C LEU A 214 11.50 -4.76 6.88
N TYR A 215 11.68 -5.13 5.61
CA TYR A 215 12.98 -5.48 5.05
C TYR A 215 13.96 -4.29 5.07
N ILE A 216 13.51 -3.13 4.59
CA ILE A 216 14.32 -1.90 4.54
C ILE A 216 14.71 -1.46 5.96
N ALA A 217 13.79 -1.58 6.92
CA ALA A 217 14.07 -1.29 8.33
C ALA A 217 15.17 -2.21 8.90
N TRP A 218 15.10 -3.51 8.62
CA TRP A 218 16.11 -4.48 9.02
C TRP A 218 17.48 -4.23 8.39
N GLY A 219 17.52 -3.94 7.09
CA GLY A 219 18.77 -3.61 6.40
C GLY A 219 19.51 -2.44 7.05
N ARG A 220 18.79 -1.44 7.57
CA ARG A 220 19.40 -0.29 8.26
C ARG A 220 19.93 -0.61 9.66
N MET A 221 19.35 -1.58 10.35
CA MET A 221 19.79 -1.98 11.69
C MET A 221 21.02 -2.90 11.66
N CYS A 222 21.22 -3.64 10.58
CA CYS A 222 22.21 -4.73 10.51
C CYS A 222 23.41 -4.45 9.59
N LEU A 223 23.42 -3.33 8.83
CA LEU A 223 24.40 -3.05 7.78
C LEU A 223 24.92 -1.59 7.85
N PRO A 224 26.25 -1.32 7.79
CA PRO A 224 26.75 -0.01 7.43
C PRO A 224 26.58 0.18 5.92
N TRP A 225 25.91 1.27 5.56
CA TRP A 225 25.78 1.70 4.17
C TRP A 225 27.15 2.17 3.64
N LYS A 226 27.75 1.45 2.69
CA LYS A 226 28.86 1.99 1.89
C LYS A 226 28.30 3.09 0.98
N ARG A 227 28.50 4.36 1.35
CA ARG A 227 28.19 5.50 0.46
C ARG A 227 29.04 5.32 -0.81
N GLY A 228 28.40 5.20 -1.98
CA GLY A 228 29.16 5.31 -3.23
C GLY A 228 28.56 4.74 -4.52
N LEU A 229 27.57 3.83 -4.48
CA LEU A 229 27.19 3.10 -5.72
C LEU A 229 25.74 3.21 -6.19
N LEU A 230 24.82 3.79 -5.40
CA LEU A 230 23.47 4.14 -5.85
C LEU A 230 23.04 5.45 -5.20
N PRO A 231 22.39 6.38 -5.93
CA PRO A 231 21.77 7.55 -5.32
C PRO A 231 20.82 7.07 -4.24
N SER A 232 20.82 7.79 -3.12
CA SER A 232 19.92 7.59 -2.00
C SER A 232 18.50 7.25 -2.46
N LEU A 233 18.13 5.97 -2.41
CA LEU A 233 16.73 5.58 -2.24
C LEU A 233 16.37 5.91 -0.79
N ALA A 234 16.39 7.21 -0.48
CA ALA A 234 15.99 7.76 0.79
C ALA A 234 14.47 7.69 0.84
N PHE A 235 13.96 6.53 1.25
CA PHE A 235 12.76 6.55 2.08
C PHE A 235 13.19 7.15 3.41
N GLY A 236 13.08 8.47 3.49
CA GLY A 236 13.12 9.22 4.74
C GLY A 236 11.88 8.84 5.54
N TYR A 237 12.11 7.92 6.48
CA TYR A 237 11.35 7.80 7.71
C TYR A 237 12.25 8.30 8.84
#